data_AF-A0A973PCZ5-F1
#
_entry.id   AF-A0A973PCZ5-F1
#
_cell.length_a   1.000
_cell.length_b   1.000
_cell.length_c   1.000
_cell.angle_alpha   90.00
_cell.angle_beta   90.00
_cell.angle_gamma   90.00
#
_symmetry.space_group_name_H-M   'P 1'
#
loop_
_entity.id
_entity.type
_entity.pdbx_description
1 polymer ?
#
loop_
_entity_poly.entity_id
_entity_poly.type
_entity_poly.pdbx_seq_one_letter_code
_entity_poly.pdbx_strand_id
1 'polypeptide(L)'
;MLVQQVRPRPPIVLTPPETTVLPLPAKDVAPVEQLYRPRCDECAWRLVTRDGDTYELPSGPEKGPVEATADGRRVAYYSPALRTIVVRDLAGGQVWKSPLKQPAEDFDVEYALRLSPAACGSSSPGGADAGSRTSWWTWRPAR
;
A
#
# COMPACT_ATOMS: atom_id res chain seq x y z
N MET A 1 53.25 12.38 4.44
CA MET A 1 51.85 11.94 4.54
C MET A 1 51.28 11.81 3.13
N LEU A 2 50.80 10.63 2.75
CA LEU A 2 50.12 10.38 1.47
C LEU A 2 48.62 10.25 1.75
N VAL A 3 47.81 11.19 1.25
CA VAL A 3 46.35 11.15 1.36
C VAL A 3 45.83 10.22 0.26
N GLN A 4 45.37 9.02 0.62
CA GLN A 4 44.65 8.15 -0.31
C GLN A 4 43.34 8.83 -0.71
N GLN A 5 43.24 9.27 -1.95
CA GLN A 5 41.98 9.73 -2.51
C GLN A 5 41.10 8.54 -2.83
N VAL A 6 40.11 8.28 -1.97
CA VAL A 6 39.01 7.35 -2.26
C VAL A 6 38.17 8.00 -3.37
N ARG A 7 38.26 7.47 -4.59
CA ARG A 7 37.40 7.94 -5.69
C ARG A 7 35.96 7.55 -5.38
N PRO A 8 34.99 8.49 -5.40
CA PRO A 8 33.58 8.15 -5.28
C PRO A 8 33.21 7.19 -6.42
N ARG A 9 32.70 6.01 -6.08
CA ARG A 9 32.14 5.10 -7.08
C ARG A 9 30.89 5.79 -7.67
N PRO A 10 30.74 5.86 -9.00
CA PRO A 10 29.55 6.46 -9.59
C PRO A 10 28.28 5.77 -9.07
N PRO A 11 27.20 6.52 -8.79
CA PRO A 11 25.95 5.93 -8.33
C PRO A 11 25.45 4.93 -9.37
N ILE A 12 25.04 3.75 -8.91
CA ILE A 12 24.33 2.80 -9.77
C ILE A 12 22.94 3.38 -10.01
N VAL A 13 22.75 3.97 -11.19
CA VAL A 13 21.42 4.35 -11.67
C VAL A 13 20.82 3.10 -12.28
N LEU A 14 19.97 2.41 -11.51
CA LEU A 14 19.13 1.35 -12.05
C LEU A 14 18.12 2.02 -12.98
N THR A 15 18.33 1.90 -14.29
CA THR A 15 17.27 2.21 -15.26
C THR A 15 16.08 1.32 -14.90
N PRO A 16 14.90 1.87 -14.63
CA PRO A 16 13.73 1.05 -14.35
C PRO A 16 13.55 0.08 -15.52
N PRO A 17 13.39 -1.23 -15.27
CA PRO A 17 13.08 -2.16 -16.35
C PRO A 17 11.86 -1.62 -17.11
N GLU A 18 11.89 -1.70 -18.45
CA GLU A 18 10.70 -1.44 -19.26
C GLU A 18 9.65 -2.48 -18.89
N THR A 19 8.84 -2.15 -17.89
CA THR A 19 7.88 -3.07 -17.31
C THR A 19 6.53 -2.66 -17.83
N THR A 20 5.92 -3.53 -18.64
CA THR A 20 4.54 -3.34 -19.07
C THR A 20 3.65 -3.28 -17.84
N VAL A 21 2.95 -2.17 -17.67
CA VAL A 21 2.01 -1.98 -16.55
C VAL A 21 0.69 -2.63 -16.93
N LEU A 22 0.23 -3.56 -16.10
CA LEU A 22 -1.01 -4.31 -16.30
C LEU A 22 -2.12 -3.78 -15.38
N PRO A 23 -3.41 -3.92 -15.74
CA PRO A 23 -4.49 -3.69 -14.80
C PRO A 23 -4.43 -4.73 -13.67
N LEU A 24 -4.55 -4.29 -12.41
CA LEU A 24 -4.52 -5.20 -11.26
C LEU A 24 -5.70 -6.19 -11.29
N PRO A 25 -5.48 -7.49 -11.52
CA PRO A 25 -6.55 -8.48 -11.64
C PRO A 25 -7.24 -8.70 -10.31
N ALA A 26 -8.46 -9.26 -10.32
CA ALA A 26 -9.31 -9.43 -9.14
C ALA A 26 -8.62 -10.17 -7.97
N LYS A 27 -7.81 -11.16 -8.28
CA LYS A 27 -7.16 -12.12 -7.37
C LYS A 27 -5.97 -12.77 -8.10
N ASP A 28 -5.35 -13.79 -7.48
CA ASP A 28 -4.23 -14.54 -8.03
C ASP A 28 -3.00 -13.66 -8.34
N VAL A 29 -2.85 -12.55 -7.61
CA VAL A 29 -1.70 -11.65 -7.69
C VAL A 29 -0.64 -12.13 -6.70
N ALA A 30 0.60 -12.28 -7.18
CA ALA A 30 1.72 -12.66 -6.33
C ALA A 30 2.00 -11.60 -5.24
N PRO A 31 2.71 -11.97 -4.16
CA PRO A 31 3.00 -11.02 -3.09
C PRO A 31 3.75 -9.80 -3.61
N VAL A 32 3.37 -8.63 -3.09
CA VAL A 32 4.03 -7.36 -3.37
C VAL A 32 5.47 -7.39 -2.86
N GLU A 33 6.38 -6.95 -3.72
CA GLU A 33 7.75 -6.61 -3.37
C GLU A 33 7.90 -5.11 -3.15
N GLN A 34 7.28 -4.31 -4.02
CA GLN A 34 7.41 -2.86 -3.98
C GLN A 34 6.11 -2.16 -4.35
N LEU A 35 5.78 -1.09 -3.61
CA LEU A 35 4.80 -0.09 -4.00
C LEU A 35 5.53 1.21 -4.31
N TYR A 36 5.22 1.81 -5.44
CA TYR A 36 5.77 3.12 -5.78
C TYR A 36 4.80 3.92 -6.64
N ARG A 37 4.91 5.24 -6.55
CA ARG A 37 4.27 6.15 -7.49
C ARG A 37 5.36 6.77 -8.36
N PRO A 38 5.32 6.62 -9.70
CA PRO A 38 6.25 7.33 -10.57
C PRO A 38 6.16 8.84 -10.32
N ARG A 39 7.28 9.56 -10.54
CA ARG A 39 7.29 11.03 -10.44
C ARG A 39 6.61 11.63 -11.68
N CYS A 40 5.28 11.66 -11.67
CA CYS A 40 4.46 12.49 -12.53
C CYS A 40 3.16 12.87 -11.80
N ASP A 41 2.58 14.02 -12.11
CA ASP A 41 1.48 14.60 -11.33
C ASP A 41 0.17 13.79 -11.40
N GLU A 42 0.02 12.95 -12.43
CA GLU A 42 -1.18 12.12 -12.69
C GLU A 42 -0.87 10.61 -12.66
N CYS A 43 0.30 10.22 -12.19
CA CYS A 43 0.71 8.82 -12.21
C CYS A 43 0.01 8.02 -11.12
N ALA A 44 -0.69 6.96 -11.52
CA ALA A 44 -1.25 5.99 -10.60
C ALA A 44 -0.17 5.25 -9.80
N TRP A 45 -0.56 4.75 -8.64
CA TRP A 45 0.27 3.85 -7.84
C TRP A 45 0.54 2.54 -8.60
N ARG A 46 1.79 2.09 -8.52
CA ARG A 46 2.25 0.83 -9.10
C ARG A 46 2.61 -0.16 -8.01
N LEU A 47 2.23 -1.40 -8.24
CA LEU A 47 2.48 -2.56 -7.40
C LEU A 47 3.36 -3.51 -8.19
N VAL A 48 4.58 -3.73 -7.72
CA VAL A 48 5.51 -4.72 -8.27
C VAL A 48 5.42 -5.96 -7.41
N THR A 49 5.17 -7.10 -8.03
CA THR A 49 5.11 -8.40 -7.37
C THR A 49 6.45 -9.12 -7.42
N ARG A 50 6.65 -10.06 -6.49
CA ARG A 50 7.90 -10.85 -6.38
C ARG A 50 8.18 -11.77 -7.57
N ASP A 51 7.19 -12.03 -8.42
CA ASP A 51 7.34 -12.75 -9.68
C ASP A 51 7.67 -11.83 -10.87
N GLY A 52 7.75 -10.51 -10.64
CA GLY A 52 8.23 -9.53 -11.61
C GLY A 52 7.12 -8.77 -12.35
N ASP A 53 5.84 -9.09 -12.12
CA ASP A 53 4.76 -8.34 -12.72
C ASP A 53 4.62 -6.94 -12.10
N THR A 54 4.14 -5.98 -12.90
CA THR A 54 3.79 -4.65 -12.42
C THR A 54 2.34 -4.35 -12.75
N TYR A 55 1.59 -4.00 -11.72
CA TYR A 55 0.18 -3.67 -11.80
C TYR A 55 -0.07 -2.22 -11.44
N GLU A 56 -1.02 -1.59 -12.13
CA GLU A 56 -1.60 -0.32 -11.70
C GLU A 56 -2.67 -0.58 -10.63
N LEU A 57 -2.61 0.13 -9.50
CA LEU A 57 -3.60 0.02 -8.44
C LEU A 57 -4.87 0.83 -8.80
N PRO A 58 -5.98 0.17 -9.18
CA PRO A 58 -7.18 0.88 -9.58
C PRO A 58 -7.83 1.58 -8.39
N SER A 59 -8.31 2.80 -8.63
CA SER A 59 -9.02 3.61 -7.62
C SER A 59 -8.22 3.89 -6.35
N GLY A 60 -6.89 3.79 -6.43
CA GLY A 60 -5.97 4.28 -5.41
C GLY A 60 -6.05 5.80 -5.27
N PRO A 61 -5.50 6.34 -4.18
CA PRO A 61 -5.47 7.78 -4.00
C PRO A 61 -4.49 8.42 -5.00
N GLU A 62 -4.92 9.49 -5.68
CA GLU A 62 -4.00 10.33 -6.48
C GLU A 62 -2.89 10.86 -5.58
N LYS A 63 -3.27 11.33 -4.38
CA LYS A 63 -2.40 11.78 -3.30
C LYS A 63 -2.80 11.07 -2.01
N GLY A 64 -1.79 10.61 -1.28
CA GLY A 64 -1.99 9.95 -0.01
C GLY A 64 -1.38 8.55 0.04
N PRO A 65 -1.49 7.91 1.21
CA PRO A 65 -0.69 6.75 1.54
C PRO A 65 -1.28 5.46 0.98
N VAL A 66 -0.39 4.60 0.49
CA VAL A 66 -0.65 3.21 0.10
C VAL A 66 0.39 2.34 0.79
N GLU A 67 -0.07 1.28 1.43
CA GLU A 67 0.78 0.40 2.24
C GLU A 67 0.52 -1.06 1.87
N ALA A 68 1.58 -1.88 1.79
CA ALA A 68 1.47 -3.33 1.71
C ALA A 68 1.76 -3.96 3.07
N THR A 69 1.17 -5.12 3.36
CA THR A 69 1.62 -5.94 4.50
C THR A 69 3.06 -6.42 4.29
N ALA A 70 3.76 -6.72 5.39
CA ALA A 70 5.15 -7.19 5.32
C ALA A 70 5.34 -8.48 4.50
N ASP A 71 4.32 -9.34 4.46
CA ASP A 71 4.30 -10.55 3.62
C ASP A 71 3.94 -10.27 2.16
N GLY A 72 3.58 -9.03 1.82
CA GLY A 72 3.16 -8.59 0.49
C GLY A 72 1.78 -9.08 0.05
N ARG A 73 1.01 -9.77 0.90
CA ARG A 73 -0.25 -10.41 0.48
C ARG A 73 -1.45 -9.46 0.43
N ARG A 74 -1.36 -8.31 1.09
CA ARG A 74 -2.45 -7.33 1.14
C ARG A 74 -1.93 -5.95 0.85
N VAL A 75 -2.77 -5.15 0.21
CA VAL A 75 -2.57 -3.71 0.00
C VAL A 75 -3.70 -2.94 0.66
N ALA A 76 -3.36 -1.82 1.30
CA ALA A 76 -4.32 -0.91 1.88
C ALA A 76 -4.12 0.51 1.36
N TYR A 77 -5.23 1.18 1.08
CA TYR A 77 -5.24 2.50 0.48
C TYR A 77 -6.55 3.23 0.79
N TYR A 78 -6.51 4.56 0.73
CA TYR A 78 -7.73 5.36 0.73
C TYR A 78 -8.38 5.36 -0.65
N SER A 79 -9.68 5.10 -0.71
CA SER A 79 -10.48 5.20 -1.93
C SER A 79 -11.27 6.51 -1.91
N PRO A 80 -10.95 7.51 -2.75
CA PRO A 80 -11.69 8.76 -2.83
C PRO A 80 -13.16 8.56 -3.20
N ALA A 81 -13.43 7.66 -4.16
CA ALA A 81 -14.79 7.33 -4.59
C ALA A 81 -15.66 6.75 -3.47
N LEU A 82 -15.05 5.96 -2.57
CA LEU A 82 -15.75 5.34 -1.45
C LEU A 82 -15.63 6.14 -0.16
N ARG A 83 -14.79 7.19 -0.12
CA ARG A 83 -14.45 7.97 1.07
C ARG A 83 -14.09 7.11 2.28
N THR A 84 -13.30 6.06 2.06
CA THR A 84 -12.94 5.09 3.10
C THR A 84 -11.64 4.37 2.79
N ILE A 85 -11.08 3.69 3.79
CA ILE A 85 -9.93 2.81 3.62
C ILE A 85 -10.39 1.47 3.07
N VAL A 86 -9.68 1.00 2.05
CA VAL A 86 -9.87 -0.30 1.42
C VAL A 86 -8.64 -1.14 1.74
N VAL A 87 -8.86 -2.37 2.17
CA VAL A 87 -7.83 -3.42 2.25
C VAL A 87 -8.20 -4.49 1.26
N ARG A 88 -7.25 -4.89 0.42
CA ARG A 88 -7.42 -5.92 -0.59
C ARG A 88 -6.45 -7.06 -0.36
N ASP A 89 -6.97 -8.27 -0.26
CA ASP A 89 -6.21 -9.51 -0.38
C ASP A 89 -5.92 -9.79 -1.86
N LEU A 90 -4.64 -9.89 -2.19
CA LEU A 90 -4.15 -10.04 -3.55
C LEU A 90 -4.24 -11.48 -4.06
N ALA A 91 -4.14 -12.45 -3.15
CA ALA A 91 -4.25 -13.86 -3.52
C ALA A 91 -5.71 -14.27 -3.68
N GLY A 92 -6.55 -14.03 -2.67
CA GLY A 92 -7.96 -14.45 -2.67
C GLY A 92 -8.93 -13.47 -3.31
N GLY A 93 -8.51 -12.20 -3.51
CA GLY A 93 -9.37 -11.13 -4.04
C GLY A 93 -10.37 -10.55 -3.05
N GLN A 94 -10.30 -10.94 -1.77
CA GLN A 94 -11.19 -10.41 -0.74
C GLN A 94 -10.93 -8.91 -0.55
N VAL A 95 -12.01 -8.13 -0.47
CA VAL A 95 -11.95 -6.69 -0.21
C VAL A 95 -12.66 -6.39 1.10
N TRP A 96 -11.98 -5.67 1.99
CA TRP A 96 -12.54 -5.11 3.21
C TRP A 96 -12.55 -3.59 3.13
N LYS A 97 -13.58 -2.98 3.69
CA LYS A 97 -13.73 -1.53 3.76
C LYS A 97 -13.82 -1.13 5.22
N SER A 98 -13.16 -0.04 5.57
CA SER A 98 -13.35 0.58 6.88
C SER A 98 -14.83 0.97 7.05
N PRO A 99 -15.43 0.75 8.23
CA PRO A 99 -16.78 1.22 8.50
C PRO A 99 -16.83 2.75 8.63
N LEU A 100 -15.68 3.40 8.81
CA LEU A 100 -15.58 4.85 8.94
C LEU A 100 -15.44 5.48 7.55
N LYS A 101 -16.23 6.54 7.34
CA LYS A 101 -16.02 7.46 6.23
C LYS A 101 -15.06 8.55 6.66
N GLN A 102 -14.12 8.89 5.78
CA GLN A 102 -13.15 9.96 6.00
C GLN A 102 -13.13 10.90 4.79
N PRO A 103 -13.07 12.22 5.00
CA PRO A 103 -12.85 13.20 3.94
C PRO A 103 -11.51 12.97 3.22
N ALA A 104 -11.41 13.38 1.96
CA ALA A 104 -10.18 13.19 1.17
C ALA A 104 -9.03 14.06 1.72
N GLU A 105 -9.39 15.20 2.27
CA GLU A 105 -8.53 16.22 2.86
C GLU A 105 -7.70 15.67 4.03
N ASP A 106 -8.19 14.66 4.74
CA ASP A 106 -7.44 13.96 5.80
C ASP A 106 -6.22 13.19 5.25
N PHE A 107 -6.19 12.93 3.94
CA PHE A 107 -5.16 12.15 3.24
C PHE A 107 -4.27 13.00 2.34
N ASP A 108 -4.53 14.30 2.23
CA ASP A 108 -3.75 15.24 1.42
C ASP A 108 -2.42 15.67 2.10
N VAL A 109 -2.23 15.29 3.37
CA VAL A 109 -1.04 15.62 4.17
C VAL A 109 -0.18 14.39 4.46
N GLU A 110 1.06 14.59 4.92
CA GLU A 110 2.07 13.56 5.21
C GLU A 110 1.69 12.63 6.40
N TYR A 111 0.66 11.80 6.24
CA TYR A 111 0.36 10.68 7.13
C TYR A 111 0.76 9.36 6.48
N ALA A 112 1.36 8.47 7.28
CA ALA A 112 1.65 7.10 6.87
C ALA A 112 0.50 6.18 7.29
N LEU A 113 -0.02 5.40 6.35
CA LEU A 113 -0.94 4.29 6.62
C LEU A 113 -0.11 3.12 7.12
N ARG A 114 -0.45 2.55 8.27
CA ARG A 114 0.19 1.32 8.76
C ARG A 114 -0.83 0.23 9.00
N LEU A 115 -0.55 -0.95 8.43
CA LEU A 115 -1.30 -2.18 8.66
C LEU A 115 -0.82 -2.88 9.92
N SER A 116 -1.77 -3.23 10.79
CA SER A 116 -1.46 -3.98 12.01
C SER A 116 -1.12 -5.45 11.65
N PRO A 117 -0.01 -6.02 12.17
CA PRO A 117 0.37 -7.42 11.89
C PRO A 117 -0.62 -8.45 12.46
N ALA A 118 -1.30 -8.11 13.55
CA ALA A 118 -2.23 -8.99 14.26
C ALA A 118 -3.67 -8.74 13.78
N ALA A 119 -4.08 -9.51 12.78
CA ALA A 119 -5.41 -9.42 12.20
C ALA A 119 -5.87 -10.80 11.66
N CYS A 120 -5.64 -11.86 12.41
CA CYS A 120 -6.18 -13.18 12.12
C CYS A 120 -7.02 -13.63 13.31
N GLY A 121 -8.34 -13.61 13.16
CA GLY A 121 -9.28 -14.14 14.13
C GLY A 121 -10.71 -14.04 13.63
N SER A 122 -11.23 -15.12 13.06
CA SER A 122 -12.66 -15.33 12.83
C SER A 122 -13.42 -15.20 14.14
N SER A 123 -14.50 -14.42 14.17
CA SER A 123 -15.61 -14.70 15.10
C SER A 123 -16.95 -14.38 14.43
N SER A 124 -17.75 -15.44 14.29
CA SER A 124 -19.19 -15.40 13.96
C SER A 124 -19.99 -14.86 15.17
N PRO A 125 -21.28 -14.52 15.01
CA PRO A 125 -21.98 -13.58 15.88
C PRO A 125 -22.48 -14.24 17.17
N GLY A 126 -22.22 -13.60 18.31
CA GLY A 126 -22.84 -13.98 19.58
C GLY A 126 -22.30 -13.19 20.76
N GLY A 127 -23.18 -12.42 21.40
CA GLY A 127 -22.95 -11.91 22.75
C GLY A 127 -22.41 -10.48 22.81
N ALA A 128 -23.26 -9.60 23.35
CA ALA A 128 -23.00 -8.20 23.63
C ALA A 128 -21.69 -7.96 24.41
N ASP A 129 -20.84 -7.08 23.86
CA ASP A 129 -20.17 -6.06 24.66
C ASP A 129 -19.78 -4.88 23.78
N ALA A 130 -20.47 -3.76 24.02
CA ALA A 130 -20.20 -2.49 23.37
C ALA A 130 -18.94 -1.87 24.00
N GLY A 131 -17.77 -2.01 23.36
CA GLY A 131 -16.58 -1.33 23.91
C GLY A 131 -15.22 -1.54 23.25
N SER A 132 -15.01 -2.52 22.36
CA SER A 132 -13.69 -2.75 21.77
C SER A 132 -13.71 -2.66 20.24
N ARG A 133 -13.47 -1.45 19.71
CA ARG A 133 -13.23 -1.24 18.28
C ARG A 133 -11.83 -1.74 17.94
N THR A 134 -11.70 -2.97 17.47
CA THR A 134 -10.44 -3.45 16.88
C THR A 134 -10.18 -2.63 15.61
N SER A 135 -9.31 -1.62 15.71
CA SER A 135 -8.82 -0.87 14.54
C SER A 135 -7.74 -1.68 13.86
N TRP A 136 -7.96 -2.06 12.60
CA TRP A 136 -7.05 -2.91 11.82
C TRP A 136 -5.91 -2.11 11.15
N TRP A 137 -5.93 -0.78 11.31
CA TRP A 137 -4.96 0.18 10.78
C TRP A 137 -4.75 1.31 11.80
N THR A 138 -3.59 1.97 11.73
CA THR A 138 -3.29 3.16 12.54
C THR A 138 -2.62 4.23 11.69
N TRP A 139 -2.97 5.49 11.94
CA TRP A 139 -2.31 6.65 11.35
C TRP A 139 -1.16 7.12 12.23
N ARG A 140 -0.01 7.42 11.62
CA ARG A 140 1.07 8.15 12.28
C ARG A 140 1.58 9.25 11.35
N PRO A 141 2.07 10.38 11.90
CA PRO A 141 2.80 11.36 11.13
C PRO A 141 3.94 10.68 10.35
N ALA A 142 4.13 11.02 9.08
CA ALA A 142 5.36 10.67 8.40
C ALA A 142 6.54 11.35 9.14
N ARG A 143 7.67 10.64 9.26
CA ARG A 143 8.87 11.17 9.90
C ARG A 143 9.82 11.77 8.88
#